data_AF-A0A2N7B7M1-F1
#
_entry.id   AF-A0A2N7B7M1-F1
#
_cell.length_a   1.000
_cell.length_b   1.000
_cell.length_c   1.000
_cell.angle_alpha   90.00
_cell.angle_beta   90.00
_cell.angle_gamma   90.00
#
_symmetry.space_group_name_H-M   'P 1'
#
loop_
_entity.id
_entity.type
_entity.pdbx_description
1 polymer ?
#
loop_
_entity_poly.entity_id
_entity_poly.type
_entity_poly.pdbx_seq_one_letter_code
_entity_poly.pdbx_strand_id
1 'polypeptide(L)'
;MFSEHDSKTKLGFVRQKRSGLTQEQFEEVLRAFCFLSYFENQFDWESDYLMSKLNEIKKRINSIKFENMLFVEDLKSAIALWIDDNGLVSFAHRSLQEYFAALFVSNLNVLEKERVYTKVIQKFSVPKSVNETENFISLCEEIDTLNYNKYYKLPLFKELRGLLNTNSDYELVKSFLMFFVCEINLPNLVEGDNEVTYATILNLNATLVYRSIYFHIDYTQKIHSLLTRKVYSGYFNKCSSKSKLNSFTSKNKRGKSVVKYIDINGEVPRDFMDEIMQCQEIIEAIRELSDYIDNSIKSCVSYIDETQDLDKGLVDLI
;
A
#
# COMPACT_ATOMS: atom_id res chain seq x y z
N MET A 1 -15.60 -14.74 -18.67
CA MET A 1 -15.07 -14.54 -20.03
C MET A 1 -14.99 -15.91 -20.71
N PHE A 2 -15.90 -16.15 -21.64
CA PHE A 2 -15.98 -17.20 -22.67
C PHE A 2 -15.08 -18.44 -22.54
N SER A 3 -15.56 -19.46 -21.82
CA SER A 3 -15.05 -20.84 -21.90
C SER A 3 -15.54 -21.61 -23.13
N GLU A 4 -16.35 -21.00 -24.00
CA GLU A 4 -17.01 -21.73 -25.10
C GLU A 4 -16.36 -21.57 -26.48
N HIS A 5 -15.36 -20.70 -26.64
CA HIS A 5 -14.80 -20.45 -27.98
C HIS A 5 -13.45 -21.11 -28.30
N ASP A 6 -12.74 -21.69 -27.31
CA ASP A 6 -11.39 -22.23 -27.53
C ASP A 6 -11.29 -23.77 -27.43
N SER A 7 -12.42 -24.48 -27.30
CA SER A 7 -12.44 -25.91 -26.97
C SER A 7 -12.59 -26.87 -28.15
N LYS A 8 -12.42 -26.43 -29.40
CA LYS A 8 -12.71 -27.27 -30.58
C LYS A 8 -11.56 -27.69 -31.49
N THR A 9 -10.30 -27.33 -31.22
CA THR A 9 -9.22 -27.66 -32.19
C THR A 9 -7.89 -28.16 -31.65
N LYS A 10 -7.78 -28.57 -30.39
CA LYS A 10 -6.61 -29.33 -29.92
C LYS A 10 -7.05 -30.53 -29.08
N LEU A 11 -6.86 -31.73 -29.64
CA LEU A 11 -6.84 -33.01 -28.92
C LEU A 11 -5.63 -33.04 -27.96
N GLY A 12 -5.60 -32.14 -26.98
CA GLY A 12 -4.70 -32.20 -25.85
C GLY A 12 -5.36 -33.05 -24.77
N PHE A 13 -4.63 -34.01 -24.21
CA PHE A 13 -5.07 -34.73 -23.01
C PHE A 13 -5.44 -33.72 -21.91
N VAL A 14 -6.73 -33.52 -21.66
CA VAL A 14 -7.18 -32.79 -20.47
C VAL A 14 -6.87 -33.68 -19.28
N ARG A 15 -5.86 -33.30 -18.49
CA ARG A 15 -5.50 -34.02 -17.28
C ARG A 15 -6.67 -33.90 -16.30
N GLN A 16 -7.28 -35.04 -15.96
CA GLN A 16 -8.39 -35.07 -15.02
C GLN A 16 -7.93 -34.72 -13.60
N LYS A 17 -8.71 -33.87 -12.91
CA LYS A 17 -8.51 -33.56 -11.49
C LYS A 17 -8.72 -34.81 -10.64
N ARG A 18 -7.87 -34.99 -9.63
CA ARG A 18 -7.86 -36.13 -8.69
C ARG A 18 -8.47 -35.79 -7.34
N SER A 19 -8.53 -34.51 -6.97
CA SER A 19 -9.09 -34.05 -5.68
C SER A 19 -10.58 -34.31 -5.50
N GLY A 20 -11.31 -34.59 -6.59
CA GLY A 20 -12.77 -34.77 -6.57
C GLY A 20 -13.56 -33.47 -6.36
N LEU A 21 -12.88 -32.32 -6.25
CA LEU A 21 -13.51 -31.03 -6.05
C LEU A 21 -14.17 -30.53 -7.34
N THR A 22 -15.35 -29.91 -7.21
CA THR A 22 -15.93 -29.11 -8.30
C THR A 22 -15.03 -27.89 -8.61
N GLN A 23 -15.31 -27.18 -9.69
CA GLN A 23 -14.52 -25.99 -10.02
C GLN A 23 -14.65 -24.92 -8.93
N GLU A 24 -15.86 -24.68 -8.44
CA GLU A 24 -16.19 -23.67 -7.44
C GLU A 24 -15.51 -23.99 -6.10
N GLN A 25 -15.62 -25.25 -5.65
CA GLN A 25 -14.98 -25.69 -4.40
C GLN A 25 -13.46 -25.58 -4.47
N PHE A 26 -12.89 -25.92 -5.63
CA PHE A 26 -11.45 -25.83 -5.85
C PHE A 26 -10.98 -24.38 -5.80
N GLU A 27 -11.68 -23.48 -6.49
CA GLU A 27 -11.37 -22.05 -6.49
C GLU A 27 -11.53 -21.44 -5.08
N GLU A 28 -12.54 -21.85 -4.32
CA GLU A 28 -12.75 -21.40 -2.95
C GLU A 28 -11.55 -21.74 -2.05
N VAL A 29 -11.07 -22.98 -2.10
CA VAL A 29 -9.88 -23.41 -1.35
C VAL A 29 -8.63 -22.67 -1.82
N LEU A 30 -8.45 -22.51 -3.14
CA LEU A 30 -7.29 -21.84 -3.72
C LEU A 30 -7.24 -20.35 -3.31
N ARG A 31 -8.36 -19.63 -3.42
CA ARG A 31 -8.47 -18.22 -3.00
C ARG A 31 -8.14 -18.04 -1.53
N ALA A 32 -8.67 -18.92 -0.67
CA ALA A 32 -8.36 -18.90 0.76
C ALA A 32 -6.87 -19.13 1.04
N PHE A 33 -6.26 -20.11 0.35
CA PHE A 33 -4.82 -20.37 0.48
C PHE A 33 -3.98 -19.18 0.02
N CYS A 34 -4.28 -18.59 -1.14
CA CYS A 34 -3.57 -17.44 -1.68
C CYS A 34 -3.70 -16.23 -0.76
N PHE A 35 -4.89 -15.95 -0.23
CA PHE A 35 -5.09 -14.88 0.74
C PHE A 35 -4.21 -15.06 1.99
N LEU A 36 -4.23 -16.24 2.61
CA LEU A 36 -3.44 -16.50 3.81
C LEU A 36 -1.93 -16.38 3.56
N SER A 37 -1.44 -17.07 2.52
CA SER A 37 -0.02 -17.09 2.17
C SER A 37 0.52 -15.72 1.74
N TYR A 38 -0.28 -14.96 0.97
CA TYR A 38 0.08 -13.61 0.55
C TYR A 38 0.29 -12.69 1.76
N PHE A 39 -0.67 -12.68 2.70
CA PHE A 39 -0.53 -11.87 3.91
C PHE A 39 0.51 -12.43 4.89
N GLU A 40 0.97 -13.66 4.76
CA GLU A 40 2.11 -14.19 5.53
C GLU A 40 3.47 -13.90 4.85
N ASN A 41 3.47 -13.20 3.72
CA ASN A 41 4.64 -12.95 2.87
C ASN A 41 5.34 -14.27 2.46
N GLN A 42 4.55 -15.32 2.21
CA GLN A 42 5.03 -16.64 1.80
C GLN A 42 4.72 -16.87 0.31
N PHE A 43 5.76 -16.93 -0.51
CA PHE A 43 5.67 -17.05 -1.98
C PHE A 43 6.17 -18.41 -2.51
N ASP A 44 6.99 -19.09 -1.73
CA ASP A 44 7.49 -20.44 -1.97
C ASP A 44 7.22 -21.26 -0.69
N TRP A 45 6.80 -22.51 -0.86
CA TRP A 45 6.26 -23.31 0.25
C TRP A 45 6.84 -24.72 0.28
N GLU A 46 7.28 -25.13 1.46
CA GLU A 46 7.56 -26.53 1.75
C GLU A 46 6.26 -27.31 2.01
N SER A 47 6.36 -28.64 1.94
CA SER A 47 5.20 -29.53 2.15
C SER A 47 4.49 -29.29 3.49
N ASP A 48 5.24 -29.11 4.57
CA ASP A 48 4.67 -28.90 5.91
C ASP A 48 3.82 -27.63 5.99
N TYR A 49 4.28 -26.55 5.36
CA TYR A 49 3.51 -25.30 5.27
C TYR A 49 2.20 -25.52 4.50
N LEU A 50 2.27 -26.15 3.32
CA LEU A 50 1.09 -26.46 2.51
C LEU A 50 0.07 -27.29 3.29
N MET A 51 0.52 -28.36 3.96
CA MET A 51 -0.35 -29.22 4.75
C MET A 51 -0.99 -28.47 5.91
N SER A 52 -0.20 -27.65 6.63
CA SER A 52 -0.71 -26.85 7.75
C SER A 52 -1.81 -25.89 7.28
N LYS A 53 -1.55 -25.12 6.21
CA LYS A 53 -2.52 -24.13 5.69
C LYS A 53 -3.78 -24.77 5.13
N LEU A 54 -3.65 -25.85 4.36
CA LEU A 54 -4.82 -26.57 3.84
C LEU A 54 -5.67 -27.18 4.96
N ASN A 55 -5.03 -27.67 6.04
CA ASN A 55 -5.74 -28.14 7.22
C ASN A 55 -6.45 -27.01 7.98
N GLU A 56 -5.85 -25.82 8.08
CA GLU A 56 -6.52 -24.63 8.63
C GLU A 56 -7.75 -24.25 7.81
N ILE A 57 -7.63 -24.23 6.48
CA ILE A 57 -8.74 -23.91 5.56
C ILE A 57 -9.88 -24.91 5.72
N LYS A 58 -9.60 -26.22 5.74
CA LYS A 58 -10.62 -27.26 5.96
C LYS A 58 -11.40 -27.09 7.26
N LYS A 59 -10.72 -26.67 8.34
CA LYS A 59 -11.38 -26.42 9.63
C LYS A 59 -12.36 -25.25 9.55
N ARG A 60 -12.14 -24.29 8.65
CA ARG A 60 -13.00 -23.11 8.46
C ARG A 60 -14.09 -23.35 7.41
N ILE A 61 -13.79 -24.09 6.35
CA ILE A 61 -14.71 -24.44 5.26
C ILE A 61 -15.16 -25.90 5.42
N ASN A 62 -15.95 -26.17 6.45
CA ASN A 62 -16.33 -27.53 6.84
C ASN A 62 -17.19 -28.27 5.80
N SER A 63 -17.79 -27.55 4.85
CA SER A 63 -18.61 -28.08 3.76
C SER A 63 -17.79 -28.75 2.66
N ILE A 64 -16.49 -28.43 2.53
CA ILE A 64 -15.63 -28.94 1.48
C ILE A 64 -14.70 -30.02 2.03
N LYS A 65 -14.75 -31.21 1.43
CA LYS A 65 -13.90 -32.35 1.79
C LYS A 65 -12.99 -32.70 0.63
N PHE A 66 -11.69 -32.75 0.89
CA PHE A 66 -10.66 -33.13 -0.06
C PHE A 66 -9.45 -33.71 0.67
N GLU A 67 -8.57 -34.38 -0.05
CA GLU A 67 -7.25 -34.77 0.45
C GLU A 67 -6.20 -33.73 0.04
N ASN A 68 -5.34 -33.30 0.97
CA ASN A 68 -4.39 -32.21 0.69
C ASN A 68 -3.46 -32.56 -0.46
N MET A 69 -2.91 -33.78 -0.47
CA MET A 69 -1.97 -34.22 -1.50
C MET A 69 -2.62 -34.23 -2.89
N LEU A 70 -3.86 -34.68 -3.01
CA LEU A 70 -4.58 -34.69 -4.28
C LEU A 70 -4.89 -33.27 -4.78
N PHE A 71 -5.19 -32.32 -3.88
CA PHE A 71 -5.37 -30.91 -4.24
C PHE A 71 -4.05 -30.28 -4.75
N VAL A 72 -2.94 -30.56 -4.07
CA VAL A 72 -1.61 -30.08 -4.49
C VAL A 72 -1.20 -30.70 -5.83
N GLU A 73 -1.45 -32.00 -6.03
CA GLU A 73 -1.20 -32.67 -7.32
C GLU A 73 -1.99 -32.04 -8.46
N ASP A 74 -3.26 -31.68 -8.22
CA ASP A 74 -4.08 -31.00 -9.22
C ASP A 74 -3.48 -29.64 -9.61
N LEU A 75 -2.98 -28.85 -8.64
CA LEU A 75 -2.33 -27.57 -8.93
C LEU A 75 -1.03 -27.70 -9.70
N LYS A 76 -0.24 -28.75 -9.44
CA LYS A 76 1.03 -29.01 -10.13
C LYS A 76 0.83 -29.61 -11.53
N SER A 77 -0.11 -30.53 -11.66
CA SER A 77 -0.21 -31.38 -12.85
C SER A 77 -1.42 -31.08 -13.72
N ALA A 78 -2.63 -31.05 -13.13
CA ALA A 78 -3.86 -30.95 -13.90
C ALA A 78 -4.13 -29.52 -14.37
N ILE A 79 -3.95 -28.54 -13.46
CA ILE A 79 -4.15 -27.11 -13.71
C ILE A 79 -2.82 -26.43 -14.05
N ALA A 80 -1.70 -26.97 -13.55
CA ALA A 80 -0.34 -26.49 -13.82
C ALA A 80 -0.11 -25.01 -13.46
N LEU A 81 -0.68 -24.57 -12.34
CA LEU A 81 -0.42 -23.25 -11.76
C LEU A 81 0.81 -23.25 -10.86
N TRP A 82 1.15 -24.41 -10.29
CA TRP A 82 2.26 -24.56 -9.35
C TRP A 82 3.42 -25.35 -9.96
N ILE A 83 4.62 -24.92 -9.63
CA ILE A 83 5.88 -25.57 -9.99
C ILE A 83 6.48 -26.14 -8.70
N ASP A 84 7.16 -27.28 -8.81
CA ASP A 84 7.95 -27.87 -7.73
C ASP A 84 9.42 -27.88 -8.15
N ASP A 85 10.25 -27.19 -7.38
CA ASP A 85 11.70 -27.17 -7.55
C ASP A 85 12.35 -27.65 -6.25
N ASN A 86 12.89 -28.88 -6.27
CA ASN A 86 13.59 -29.51 -5.16
C ASN A 86 12.83 -29.49 -3.82
N GLY A 87 11.50 -29.67 -3.85
CA GLY A 87 10.67 -29.73 -2.64
C GLY A 87 10.12 -28.38 -2.18
N LEU A 88 10.47 -27.29 -2.88
CA LEU A 88 9.82 -25.99 -2.75
C LEU A 88 8.79 -25.82 -3.85
N VAL A 89 7.56 -25.52 -3.44
CA VAL A 89 6.42 -25.32 -4.35
C VAL A 89 6.12 -23.84 -4.45
N SER A 90 5.90 -23.32 -5.66
CA SER A 90 5.50 -21.92 -5.86
C SER A 90 4.60 -21.76 -7.07
N PHE A 91 4.00 -20.58 -7.21
CA PHE A 91 3.27 -20.25 -8.44
C PHE A 91 4.23 -20.11 -9.62
N ALA A 92 3.81 -20.58 -10.79
CA ALA A 92 4.49 -20.31 -12.05
C ALA A 92 4.67 -18.80 -12.31
N HIS A 93 3.70 -17.99 -11.84
CA HIS A 93 3.77 -16.53 -11.85
C HIS A 93 3.24 -15.97 -10.53
N ARG A 94 4.05 -15.13 -9.85
CA ARG A 94 3.71 -14.52 -8.56
C ARG A 94 2.37 -13.77 -8.56
N SER A 95 2.05 -13.08 -9.66
CA SER A 95 0.80 -12.32 -9.82
C SER A 95 -0.46 -13.17 -9.68
N LEU A 96 -0.39 -14.49 -9.89
CA LEU A 96 -1.53 -15.38 -9.68
C LEU A 96 -1.92 -15.49 -8.20
N GLN A 97 -0.95 -15.49 -7.29
CA GLN A 97 -1.23 -15.47 -5.85
C GLN A 97 -1.97 -14.19 -5.46
N GLU A 98 -1.47 -13.04 -5.93
CA GLU A 98 -2.05 -11.71 -5.70
C GLU A 98 -3.48 -11.63 -6.25
N TYR A 99 -3.69 -12.16 -7.48
CA TYR A 99 -5.00 -12.24 -8.11
C TYR A 99 -6.01 -13.08 -7.31
N PHE A 100 -5.64 -14.31 -6.93
CA PHE A 100 -6.53 -15.17 -6.14
C PHE A 100 -6.76 -14.63 -4.72
N ALA A 101 -5.79 -13.91 -4.14
CA ALA A 101 -5.98 -13.20 -2.89
C ALA A 101 -6.97 -12.03 -3.03
N ALA A 102 -6.91 -11.26 -4.12
CA ALA A 102 -7.86 -10.19 -4.39
C ALA A 102 -9.28 -10.73 -4.68
N LEU A 103 -9.39 -11.85 -5.41
CA LEU A 103 -10.65 -12.56 -5.56
C LEU A 103 -11.22 -13.05 -4.23
N PHE A 104 -10.39 -13.51 -3.29
CA PHE A 104 -10.87 -13.85 -1.95
C PHE A 104 -11.58 -12.66 -1.30
N VAL A 105 -10.98 -11.47 -1.35
CA VAL A 105 -11.55 -10.24 -0.79
C VAL A 105 -12.88 -9.87 -1.45
N SER A 106 -12.97 -9.94 -2.79
CA SER A 106 -14.20 -9.58 -3.50
C SER A 106 -15.37 -10.54 -3.23
N ASN A 107 -15.07 -11.78 -2.83
CA ASN A 107 -16.07 -12.80 -2.51
C ASN A 107 -16.52 -12.79 -1.04
N LEU A 108 -15.94 -11.94 -0.18
CA LEU A 108 -16.40 -11.79 1.20
C LEU A 108 -17.81 -11.17 1.26
N ASN A 109 -18.50 -11.38 2.37
CA ASN A 109 -19.71 -10.60 2.65
C ASN A 109 -19.35 -9.14 2.99
N VAL A 110 -20.33 -8.24 2.91
CA VAL A 110 -20.15 -6.79 3.11
C VAL A 110 -19.44 -6.45 4.43
N LEU A 111 -19.82 -7.09 5.54
CA LEU A 111 -19.22 -6.84 6.86
C LEU A 111 -17.74 -7.24 6.89
N GLU A 112 -17.39 -8.39 6.31
CA GLU A 112 -16.01 -8.84 6.27
C GLU A 112 -15.17 -8.09 5.22
N LYS A 113 -15.78 -7.52 4.17
CA LYS A 113 -15.09 -6.59 3.23
C LYS A 113 -14.59 -5.34 3.95
N GLU A 114 -15.45 -4.69 4.73
CA GLU A 114 -15.05 -3.53 5.54
C GLU A 114 -13.92 -3.89 6.51
N ARG A 115 -14.05 -5.03 7.19
CA ARG A 115 -13.06 -5.50 8.16
C ARG A 115 -11.73 -5.86 7.51
N VAL A 116 -11.72 -6.51 6.34
CA VAL A 116 -10.47 -6.89 5.67
C VAL A 116 -9.72 -5.65 5.19
N TYR A 117 -10.41 -4.67 4.59
CA TYR A 117 -9.76 -3.43 4.16
C TYR A 117 -9.19 -2.64 5.35
N THR A 118 -9.89 -2.62 6.49
CA THR A 118 -9.34 -2.04 7.73
C THR A 118 -8.01 -2.69 8.14
N LYS A 119 -7.93 -4.03 8.09
CA LYS A 119 -6.70 -4.78 8.41
C LYS A 119 -5.59 -4.55 7.37
N VAL A 120 -5.96 -4.51 6.09
CA VAL A 120 -5.06 -4.23 4.97
C VAL A 120 -4.38 -2.88 5.17
N ILE A 121 -5.15 -1.83 5.45
CA ILE A 121 -4.62 -0.48 5.70
C ILE A 121 -3.64 -0.50 6.89
N GLN A 122 -4.02 -1.14 8.00
CA GLN A 122 -3.16 -1.23 9.20
C GLN A 122 -1.83 -1.94 8.90
N LYS A 123 -1.88 -3.00 8.09
CA LYS A 123 -0.71 -3.79 7.75
C LYS A 123 0.24 -3.06 6.81
N PHE A 124 -0.30 -2.29 5.87
CA PHE A 124 0.48 -1.59 4.83
C PHE A 124 0.89 -0.16 5.21
N SER A 125 0.54 0.31 6.41
CA SER A 125 1.03 1.57 6.96
C SER A 125 2.52 1.53 7.37
N VAL A 126 3.26 0.46 7.04
CA VAL A 126 4.66 0.26 7.47
C VAL A 126 5.60 0.43 6.26
N PRO A 127 6.71 1.22 6.38
CA PRO A 127 7.57 1.62 5.26
C PRO A 127 8.13 0.50 4.38
N LYS A 128 8.27 -0.71 4.91
CA LYS A 128 8.85 -1.85 4.18
C LYS A 128 7.87 -2.54 3.21
N SER A 129 6.58 -2.20 3.26
CA SER A 129 5.52 -2.96 2.57
C SER A 129 5.00 -2.31 1.28
N VAL A 130 5.55 -1.16 0.88
CA VAL A 130 4.92 -0.33 -0.17
C VAL A 130 4.92 -1.02 -1.54
N ASN A 131 6.10 -1.43 -2.02
CA ASN A 131 6.23 -2.04 -3.34
C ASN A 131 5.61 -3.43 -3.43
N GLU A 132 5.48 -4.14 -2.31
CA GLU A 132 4.97 -5.51 -2.30
C GLU A 132 3.44 -5.56 -2.44
N THR A 133 2.75 -4.44 -2.21
CA THR A 133 1.30 -4.45 -1.98
C THR A 133 0.51 -3.63 -2.99
N GLU A 134 1.20 -2.84 -3.83
CA GLU A 134 0.63 -2.06 -4.92
C GLU A 134 -0.22 -2.92 -5.88
N ASN A 135 0.33 -4.04 -6.37
CA ASN A 135 -0.37 -4.93 -7.30
C ASN A 135 -1.66 -5.53 -6.70
N PHE A 136 -1.61 -5.95 -5.44
CA PHE A 136 -2.79 -6.51 -4.78
C PHE A 136 -3.90 -5.46 -4.61
N ILE A 137 -3.52 -4.22 -4.27
CA ILE A 137 -4.46 -3.11 -4.11
C ILE A 137 -5.07 -2.72 -5.47
N SER A 138 -4.27 -2.67 -6.54
CA SER A 138 -4.79 -2.39 -7.89
C SER A 138 -5.76 -3.49 -8.36
N LEU A 139 -5.43 -4.76 -8.11
CA LEU A 139 -6.33 -5.88 -8.40
C LEU A 139 -7.64 -5.81 -7.61
N CYS A 140 -7.59 -5.37 -6.35
CA CYS A 140 -8.80 -5.13 -5.56
C CYS A 140 -9.70 -4.03 -6.18
N GLU A 141 -9.09 -2.95 -6.68
CA GLU A 141 -9.82 -1.87 -7.38
C GLU A 141 -10.46 -2.35 -8.68
N GLU A 142 -9.76 -3.16 -9.47
CA GLU A 142 -10.26 -3.69 -10.74
C GLU A 142 -11.37 -4.74 -10.55
N ILE A 143 -11.23 -5.63 -9.58
CA ILE A 143 -12.16 -6.75 -9.37
C ILE A 143 -13.45 -6.28 -8.67
N ASP A 144 -13.35 -5.35 -7.72
CA ASP A 144 -14.47 -4.92 -6.89
C ASP A 144 -14.41 -3.41 -6.62
N THR A 145 -14.53 -2.64 -7.69
CA THR A 145 -14.39 -1.18 -7.68
C THR A 145 -15.29 -0.51 -6.66
N LEU A 146 -16.55 -0.94 -6.51
CA LEU A 146 -17.49 -0.35 -5.56
C LEU A 146 -17.00 -0.51 -4.11
N ASN A 147 -16.72 -1.73 -3.68
CA ASN A 147 -16.34 -1.97 -2.29
C ASN A 147 -14.92 -1.46 -2.00
N TYR A 148 -14.02 -1.48 -2.99
CA TYR A 148 -12.73 -0.83 -2.89
C TYR A 148 -12.86 0.68 -2.66
N ASN A 149 -13.68 1.37 -3.47
CA ASN A 149 -13.90 2.81 -3.29
C ASN A 149 -14.51 3.10 -1.92
N LYS A 150 -15.50 2.29 -1.50
CA LYS A 150 -16.25 2.49 -0.26
C LYS A 150 -15.43 2.22 1.00
N TYR A 151 -14.67 1.13 1.06
CA TYR A 151 -14.03 0.65 2.28
C TYR A 151 -12.51 0.86 2.33
N TYR A 152 -11.86 1.15 1.20
CA TYR A 152 -10.41 1.40 1.15
C TYR A 152 -10.08 2.84 0.78
N LYS A 153 -10.49 3.28 -0.42
CA LYS A 153 -10.08 4.57 -0.99
C LYS A 153 -10.71 5.77 -0.28
N LEU A 154 -12.04 5.79 -0.14
CA LEU A 154 -12.76 6.90 0.47
C LEU A 154 -12.38 7.13 1.94
N PRO A 155 -12.27 6.10 2.82
CA PRO A 155 -11.82 6.30 4.20
C PRO A 155 -10.43 6.92 4.29
N LEU A 156 -9.48 6.46 3.46
CA LEU A 156 -8.12 6.99 3.43
C LEU A 156 -8.07 8.45 2.97
N PHE A 157 -8.81 8.81 1.91
CA PHE A 157 -8.88 10.21 1.49
C PHE A 157 -9.55 11.11 2.53
N LYS A 158 -10.61 10.64 3.20
CA LYS A 158 -11.25 11.41 4.29
C LYS A 158 -10.31 11.61 5.48
N GLU A 159 -9.54 10.60 5.84
CA GLU A 159 -8.50 10.70 6.87
C GLU A 159 -7.44 11.73 6.47
N LEU A 160 -6.89 11.61 5.26
CA LEU A 160 -5.90 12.55 4.70
C LEU A 160 -6.43 13.99 4.70
N ARG A 161 -7.69 14.16 4.31
CA ARG A 161 -8.33 15.48 4.29
C ARG A 161 -8.50 16.06 5.69
N GLY A 162 -8.81 15.23 6.67
CA GLY A 162 -8.91 15.65 8.07
C GLY A 162 -7.58 16.13 8.67
N LEU A 163 -6.45 15.74 8.08
CA LEU A 163 -5.11 16.18 8.50
C LEU A 163 -4.71 17.55 7.92
N LEU A 164 -5.44 18.06 6.93
CA LEU A 164 -5.12 19.30 6.22
C LEU A 164 -6.10 20.43 6.56
N ASN A 165 -5.57 21.61 6.89
CA ASN A 165 -6.34 22.81 7.20
C ASN A 165 -6.33 23.79 6.01
N THR A 166 -7.46 23.93 5.31
CA THR A 166 -7.55 24.78 4.11
C THR A 166 -8.10 26.18 4.34
N ASN A 167 -8.08 26.68 5.59
CA ASN A 167 -8.59 28.03 5.88
C ASN A 167 -7.74 29.14 5.23
N SER A 168 -6.46 28.88 5.00
CA SER A 168 -5.52 29.76 4.30
C SER A 168 -4.32 28.95 3.82
N ASP A 169 -3.52 29.51 2.91
CA ASP A 169 -2.27 28.87 2.47
C ASP A 169 -1.32 28.60 3.62
N TYR A 170 -1.24 29.54 4.57
CA TYR A 170 -0.39 29.40 5.74
C TYR A 170 -0.80 28.17 6.57
N GLU A 171 -2.10 28.03 6.85
CA GLU A 171 -2.59 26.88 7.61
C GLU A 171 -2.49 25.56 6.84
N LEU A 172 -2.66 25.60 5.51
CA LEU A 172 -2.54 24.43 4.65
C LEU A 172 -1.10 23.92 4.61
N VAL A 173 -0.15 24.81 4.33
CA VAL A 173 1.27 24.47 4.32
C VAL A 173 1.72 23.98 5.70
N LYS A 174 1.28 24.64 6.77
CA LYS A 174 1.64 24.24 8.14
C LYS A 174 1.13 22.84 8.47
N SER A 175 -0.16 22.58 8.26
CA SER A 175 -0.76 21.27 8.52
C SER A 175 -0.16 20.17 7.63
N PHE A 176 0.10 20.47 6.35
CA PHE A 176 0.82 19.57 5.47
C PHE A 176 2.21 19.22 6.01
N LEU A 177 3.02 20.21 6.43
CA LEU A 177 4.36 19.97 6.96
C LEU A 177 4.32 19.08 8.22
N MET A 178 3.35 19.29 9.11
CA MET A 178 3.16 18.45 10.31
C MET A 178 2.75 17.01 9.97
N PHE A 179 1.96 16.83 8.91
CA PHE A 179 1.60 15.52 8.38
C PHE A 179 2.77 14.84 7.68
N PHE A 180 3.55 15.60 6.91
CA PHE A 180 4.49 15.09 5.93
C PHE A 180 5.91 14.88 6.49
N VAL A 181 6.36 15.76 7.38
CA VAL A 181 7.73 15.81 7.88
C VAL A 181 7.77 15.54 9.37
N CYS A 182 8.59 14.58 9.80
CA CYS A 182 8.90 14.40 11.23
C CYS A 182 10.11 15.23 11.64
N GLU A 183 11.20 15.12 10.87
CA GLU A 183 12.48 15.72 11.23
C GLU A 183 13.21 16.21 10.00
N ILE A 184 13.99 17.27 10.18
CA ILE A 184 14.91 17.78 9.16
C ILE A 184 16.31 17.66 9.72
N ASN A 185 17.06 16.67 9.23
CA ASN A 185 18.47 16.50 9.57
C ASN A 185 19.30 17.55 8.86
N LEU A 186 20.14 18.26 9.61
CA LEU A 186 21.08 19.21 9.04
C LEU A 186 22.39 18.51 8.65
N PRO A 187 23.09 18.99 7.61
CA PRO A 187 24.41 18.51 7.24
C PRO A 187 25.40 18.62 8.40
N ASN A 188 26.23 17.60 8.57
CA ASN A 188 27.32 17.60 9.54
C ASN A 188 28.67 17.73 8.86
N LEU A 189 29.61 18.37 9.56
CA LEU A 189 31.03 18.25 9.26
C LEU A 189 31.54 16.95 9.90
N VAL A 190 32.16 16.08 9.11
CA VAL A 190 32.93 14.93 9.62
C VAL A 190 34.39 15.38 9.68
N GLU A 191 34.94 15.53 10.89
CA GLU A 191 36.38 15.79 11.06
C GLU A 191 37.17 14.51 10.69
N GLY A 192 38.07 14.60 9.71
CA GLY A 192 39.11 13.58 9.50
C GLY A 192 39.41 13.21 8.04
N ASP A 193 38.45 13.34 7.14
CA ASP A 193 38.64 13.14 5.69
C ASP A 193 38.14 14.40 4.97
N ASN A 194 38.83 14.86 3.93
CA ASN A 194 38.41 16.00 3.10
C ASN A 194 37.12 15.72 2.27
N GLU A 195 36.19 14.91 2.79
CA GLU A 195 34.87 14.63 2.22
C GLU A 195 33.77 15.16 3.14
N VAL A 196 33.25 16.35 2.83
CA VAL A 196 32.04 16.87 3.48
C VAL A 196 30.83 16.18 2.86
N THR A 197 30.16 15.31 3.61
CA THR A 197 28.91 14.68 3.15
C THR A 197 27.73 15.59 3.49
N TYR A 198 27.35 16.45 2.55
CA TYR A 198 26.13 17.26 2.64
C TYR A 198 24.91 16.40 2.31
N ALA A 199 24.34 15.73 3.30
CA ALA A 199 23.01 15.15 3.17
C ALA A 199 22.09 15.75 4.24
N THR A 200 21.45 16.88 3.93
CA THR A 200 20.18 17.23 4.58
C THR A 200 19.18 16.13 4.25
N ILE A 201 18.62 15.49 5.27
CA ILE A 201 17.62 14.45 5.09
C ILE A 201 16.32 14.97 5.69
N LEU A 202 15.35 15.23 4.82
CA LEU A 202 13.97 15.47 5.22
C LEU A 202 13.32 14.11 5.49
N ASN A 203 13.14 13.81 6.78
CA ASN A 203 12.57 12.55 7.25
C ASN A 203 11.04 12.66 7.19
N LEU A 204 10.44 11.82 6.35
CA LEU A 204 8.98 11.74 6.22
C LEU A 204 8.35 11.17 7.50
N ASN A 205 7.14 11.62 7.82
CA ASN A 205 6.33 10.98 8.83
C ASN A 205 5.80 9.64 8.32
N ALA A 206 6.61 8.60 8.51
CA ALA A 206 6.35 7.28 7.96
C ALA A 206 4.94 6.75 8.30
N THR A 207 4.50 6.94 9.54
CA THR A 207 3.21 6.43 10.02
C THR A 207 2.03 7.05 9.28
N LEU A 208 2.09 8.36 9.00
CA LEU A 208 0.99 9.07 8.35
C LEU A 208 1.10 9.00 6.82
N VAL A 209 2.31 9.21 6.28
CA VAL A 209 2.55 9.30 4.83
C VAL A 209 2.39 7.95 4.15
N TYR A 210 2.97 6.87 4.68
CA TYR A 210 2.93 5.56 4.00
C TYR A 210 1.54 4.91 4.01
N ARG A 211 0.69 5.30 4.95
CA ARG A 211 -0.67 4.78 5.07
C ARG A 211 -1.56 5.09 3.86
N SER A 212 -1.29 6.19 3.16
CA SER A 212 -2.07 6.63 1.99
C SER A 212 -1.21 6.92 0.75
N ILE A 213 0.09 6.58 0.82
CA ILE A 213 1.09 6.96 -0.18
C ILE A 213 0.72 6.59 -1.62
N TYR A 214 0.02 5.47 -1.82
CA TYR A 214 -0.39 5.00 -3.15
C TYR A 214 -1.22 6.03 -3.92
N PHE A 215 -1.97 6.87 -3.22
CA PHE A 215 -2.82 7.86 -3.87
C PHE A 215 -2.08 9.15 -4.24
N HIS A 216 -0.96 9.43 -3.59
CA HIS A 216 -0.31 10.74 -3.68
C HIS A 216 1.21 10.66 -3.81
N ILE A 217 1.74 9.52 -4.26
CA ILE A 217 3.18 9.30 -4.38
C ILE A 217 3.83 10.34 -5.30
N ASP A 218 3.20 10.67 -6.43
CA ASP A 218 3.72 11.65 -7.39
C ASP A 218 3.79 13.06 -6.78
N TYR A 219 2.72 13.49 -6.09
CA TYR A 219 2.69 14.75 -5.36
C TYR A 219 3.73 14.77 -4.24
N THR A 220 3.87 13.65 -3.52
CA THR A 220 4.83 13.48 -2.44
C THR A 220 6.26 13.60 -2.93
N GLN A 221 6.61 12.95 -4.03
CA GLN A 221 7.93 13.05 -4.64
C GLN A 221 8.23 14.49 -5.10
N LYS A 222 7.26 15.14 -5.76
CA LYS A 222 7.37 16.55 -6.19
C LYS A 222 7.60 17.46 -5.01
N ILE A 223 6.75 17.41 -3.97
CA ILE A 223 6.85 18.28 -2.80
C ILE A 223 8.12 17.99 -1.98
N HIS A 224 8.48 16.72 -1.80
CA HIS A 224 9.72 16.33 -1.11
C HIS A 224 10.96 16.92 -1.80
N SER A 225 11.03 16.84 -3.12
CA SER A 225 12.12 17.41 -3.92
C SER A 225 12.19 18.93 -3.77
N LEU A 226 11.06 19.63 -3.84
CA LEU A 226 10.98 21.09 -3.66
C LEU A 226 11.41 21.51 -2.25
N LEU A 227 10.90 20.86 -1.21
CA LEU A 227 11.25 21.13 0.18
C LEU A 227 12.74 20.89 0.43
N THR A 228 13.25 19.75 -0.04
CA THR A 228 14.66 19.39 0.09
C THR A 228 15.54 20.48 -0.52
N ARG A 229 15.28 20.88 -1.78
CA ARG A 229 16.02 21.96 -2.46
C ARG A 229 15.96 23.28 -1.70
N LYS A 230 14.80 23.66 -1.15
CA LYS A 230 14.63 24.91 -0.39
C LYS A 230 15.39 24.88 0.94
N VAL A 231 15.39 23.75 1.65
CA VAL A 231 16.16 23.58 2.90
C VAL A 231 17.66 23.71 2.63
N TYR A 232 18.17 23.08 1.57
CA TYR A 232 19.59 23.15 1.21
C TYR A 232 20.06 24.56 0.81
N SER A 233 19.27 25.28 0.02
CA SER A 233 19.69 26.55 -0.60
C SER A 233 19.59 27.77 0.32
N GLY A 234 18.64 27.81 1.24
CA GLY A 234 18.34 29.03 2.01
C GLY A 234 18.30 28.85 3.53
N TYR A 235 17.65 27.79 4.01
CA TYR A 235 17.35 27.65 5.43
C TYR A 235 18.57 27.21 6.26
N PHE A 236 19.40 26.30 5.75
CA PHE A 236 20.61 25.82 6.44
C PHE A 236 21.54 26.97 6.88
N ASN A 237 21.84 27.90 5.96
CA ASN A 237 22.75 29.01 6.21
C ASN A 237 22.21 30.00 7.25
N LYS A 238 20.88 30.08 7.43
CA LYS A 238 20.22 30.95 8.42
C LYS A 238 20.05 30.25 9.77
N CYS A 239 19.70 28.96 9.78
CA CYS A 239 19.43 28.18 10.99
C CYS A 239 20.65 27.95 11.87
N SER A 240 21.84 27.81 11.29
CA SER A 240 23.09 27.65 12.05
C SER A 240 23.36 28.79 13.06
N SER A 241 22.65 29.93 12.91
CA SER A 241 22.91 31.16 13.67
C SER A 241 21.83 31.56 14.69
N LYS A 242 20.61 30.98 14.69
CA LYS A 242 19.47 31.53 15.47
C LYS A 242 18.52 30.54 16.17
N SER A 243 18.41 29.29 15.75
CA SER A 243 17.42 28.35 16.30
C SER A 243 18.00 27.39 17.35
N LYS A 244 17.20 27.00 18.35
CA LYS A 244 17.54 25.89 19.25
C LYS A 244 17.51 24.60 18.44
N LEU A 245 18.68 24.09 18.10
CA LEU A 245 18.84 22.83 17.37
C LEU A 245 18.96 21.68 18.34
N ASN A 246 18.15 20.64 18.12
CA ASN A 246 18.35 19.38 18.80
C ASN A 246 19.57 18.68 18.20
N SER A 247 20.21 17.80 18.97
CA SER A 247 21.34 17.04 18.47
C SER A 247 21.37 15.64 19.05
N PHE A 248 21.82 14.68 18.24
CA PHE A 248 22.11 13.32 18.67
C PHE A 248 23.47 12.87 18.14
N THR A 249 24.14 11.98 18.88
CA THR A 249 25.38 11.35 18.42
C THR A 249 25.09 10.09 17.62
N SER A 250 25.47 10.08 16.34
CA SER A 250 25.48 8.88 15.51
C SER A 250 26.86 8.22 15.54
N LYS A 251 26.90 6.89 15.54
CA LYS A 251 28.14 6.10 15.42
C LYS A 251 28.10 5.32 14.12
N ASN A 252 29.00 5.68 13.20
CA ASN A 252 29.16 4.98 11.93
C ASN A 252 30.56 4.32 11.88
N LYS A 253 30.83 3.50 10.85
CA LYS A 253 32.16 2.89 10.63
C LYS A 253 33.31 3.91 10.56
N ARG A 254 33.01 5.19 10.31
CA ARG A 254 33.95 6.34 10.21
C ARG A 254 34.13 7.15 11.50
N GLY A 255 33.45 6.80 12.60
CA GLY A 255 33.57 7.52 13.89
C GLY A 255 32.24 8.01 14.47
N LYS A 256 32.32 8.86 15.50
CA LYS A 256 31.16 9.54 16.12
C LYS A 256 30.92 10.86 15.38
N SER A 257 29.70 11.10 14.91
CA SER A 257 29.27 12.40 14.40
C SER A 257 28.10 12.93 15.23
N VAL A 258 28.08 14.25 15.48
CA VAL A 258 26.94 14.92 16.11
C VAL A 258 26.03 15.41 15.00
N VAL A 259 24.84 14.82 14.89
CA VAL A 259 23.79 15.24 13.95
C VAL A 259 22.92 16.28 14.61
N LYS A 260 22.83 17.46 14.00
CA LYS A 260 21.85 18.48 14.38
C LYS A 260 20.58 18.28 13.57
N TYR A 261 19.43 18.47 14.20
CA TYR A 261 18.15 18.31 13.52
C TYR A 261 17.11 19.29 14.05
N ILE A 262 16.07 19.46 13.25
CA ILE A 262 14.89 20.22 13.60
C ILE A 262 13.74 19.24 13.71
N ASP A 263 13.12 19.22 14.87
CA ASP A 263 11.92 18.43 15.14
C ASP A 263 10.70 19.23 14.66
N ILE A 264 9.91 18.63 13.78
CA ILE A 264 8.67 19.20 13.25
C ILE A 264 7.45 18.56 13.96
N ASN A 265 7.66 17.54 14.80
CA ASN A 265 6.58 16.89 15.53
C ASN A 265 5.97 17.87 16.55
N GLY A 266 4.71 18.24 16.31
CA GLY A 266 3.91 19.10 17.19
C GLY A 266 3.87 20.58 16.81
N GLU A 267 4.98 21.17 16.36
CA GLU A 267 5.00 22.57 15.89
C GLU A 267 6.03 22.78 14.78
N VAL A 268 5.63 23.50 13.72
CA VAL A 268 6.54 23.96 12.66
C VAL A 268 7.26 25.23 13.13
N PRO A 269 8.61 25.28 13.18
CA PRO A 269 9.33 26.49 13.57
C PRO A 269 8.97 27.69 12.70
N ARG A 270 8.72 28.85 13.32
CA ARG A 270 8.30 30.08 12.60
C ARG A 270 9.26 30.47 11.48
N ASP A 271 10.55 30.51 11.77
CA ASP A 271 11.57 30.86 10.77
C ASP A 271 11.58 29.87 9.58
N PHE A 272 11.26 28.58 9.82
CA PHE A 272 11.13 27.61 8.74
C PHE A 272 9.88 27.89 7.91
N MET A 273 8.76 28.12 8.60
CA MET A 273 7.49 28.43 7.98
C MET A 273 7.59 29.66 7.09
N ASP A 274 8.19 30.75 7.58
CA ASP A 274 8.38 32.00 6.83
C ASP A 274 9.22 31.80 5.56
N GLU A 275 10.22 30.90 5.60
CA GLU A 275 11.02 30.55 4.43
C GLU A 275 10.23 29.74 3.40
N ILE A 276 9.44 28.76 3.85
CA ILE A 276 8.60 27.96 2.96
C ILE A 276 7.51 28.83 2.32
N MET A 277 6.93 29.77 3.07
CA MET A 277 5.89 30.68 2.57
C MET A 277 6.41 31.69 1.53
N GLN A 278 7.72 31.87 1.39
CA GLN A 278 8.31 32.65 0.29
C GLN A 278 8.45 31.86 -1.01
N CYS A 279 8.17 30.55 -1.00
CA CYS A 279 8.33 29.67 -2.15
C CYS A 279 6.98 29.32 -2.77
N GLN A 280 6.59 30.08 -3.79
CA GLN A 280 5.32 29.90 -4.50
C GLN A 280 5.16 28.49 -5.08
N GLU A 281 6.24 27.90 -5.63
CA GLU A 281 6.23 26.55 -6.19
C GLU A 281 5.82 25.48 -5.15
N ILE A 282 6.23 25.63 -3.89
CA ILE A 282 5.86 24.70 -2.81
C ILE A 282 4.38 24.88 -2.43
N ILE A 283 3.93 26.12 -2.30
CA ILE A 283 2.53 26.44 -1.98
C ILE A 283 1.60 25.87 -3.06
N GLU A 284 1.94 26.07 -4.33
CA GLU A 284 1.18 25.55 -5.46
C GLU A 284 1.15 24.03 -5.49
N ALA A 285 2.29 23.36 -5.29
CA ALA A 285 2.34 21.89 -5.26
C ALA A 285 1.50 21.30 -4.11
N ILE A 286 1.47 21.95 -2.94
CA ILE A 286 0.63 21.52 -1.80
C ILE A 286 -0.85 21.78 -2.09
N ARG A 287 -1.20 22.89 -2.75
CA ARG A 287 -2.58 23.17 -3.20
C ARG A 287 -3.06 22.13 -4.22
N GLU A 288 -2.22 21.78 -5.21
CA GLU A 288 -2.53 20.74 -6.19
C GLU A 288 -2.87 19.40 -5.50
N LEU A 289 -2.09 19.00 -4.49
CA LEU A 289 -2.39 17.81 -3.69
C LEU A 289 -3.72 17.94 -2.93
N SER A 290 -3.95 19.09 -2.30
CA SER A 290 -5.20 19.38 -1.58
C SER A 290 -6.43 19.28 -2.49
N ASP A 291 -6.36 19.87 -3.68
CA ASP A 291 -7.42 19.84 -4.68
C ASP A 291 -7.63 18.42 -5.23
N TYR A 292 -6.53 17.68 -5.46
CA TYR A 292 -6.59 16.27 -5.85
C TYR A 292 -7.33 15.42 -4.81
N ILE A 293 -7.09 15.64 -3.52
CA ILE A 293 -7.80 14.95 -2.43
C ILE A 293 -9.30 15.28 -2.49
N ASP A 294 -9.67 16.55 -2.60
CA ASP A 294 -11.08 16.97 -2.64
C ASP A 294 -11.81 16.39 -3.87
N ASN A 295 -11.17 16.41 -5.03
CA ASN A 295 -11.71 15.84 -6.26
C ASN A 295 -11.84 14.32 -6.18
N SER A 296 -10.87 13.64 -5.57
CA SER A 296 -10.91 12.19 -5.37
C SER A 296 -12.04 11.78 -4.43
N ILE A 297 -12.26 12.52 -3.33
CA ILE A 297 -13.39 12.29 -2.44
C ILE A 297 -14.72 12.44 -3.19
N LYS A 298 -14.89 13.53 -3.95
CA LYS A 298 -16.11 13.77 -4.74
C LYS A 298 -16.35 12.66 -5.75
N SER A 299 -15.31 12.26 -6.49
CA SER A 299 -15.39 11.18 -7.47
C SER A 299 -15.77 9.84 -6.83
N CYS A 300 -15.16 9.47 -5.71
CA CYS A 300 -15.51 8.26 -4.98
C CYS A 300 -16.96 8.26 -4.50
N VAL A 301 -17.44 9.38 -3.94
CA VAL A 301 -18.82 9.50 -3.46
C VAL A 301 -19.81 9.39 -4.63
N SER A 302 -19.59 10.16 -5.71
CA SER A 302 -20.43 10.10 -6.91
C SER A 302 -20.54 8.68 -7.46
N TYR A 303 -19.40 7.99 -7.60
CA TYR A 303 -19.38 6.62 -8.11
C TYR A 303 -20.15 5.64 -7.22
N ILE A 304 -20.00 5.75 -5.90
CA ILE A 304 -20.72 4.89 -4.95
C ILE A 304 -22.22 5.13 -5.05
N ASP A 305 -22.65 6.39 -5.06
CA ASP A 305 -24.06 6.78 -5.12
C ASP A 305 -24.69 6.34 -6.45
N GLU A 306 -24.04 6.60 -7.58
CA GLU A 306 -24.49 6.19 -8.93
C GLU A 306 -24.67 4.68 -9.05
N THR A 307 -23.74 3.89 -8.49
CA THR A 307 -23.81 2.42 -8.53
C THR A 307 -24.98 1.91 -7.68
N GLN A 308 -25.20 2.50 -6.50
CA GLN A 308 -26.31 2.12 -5.63
C GLN A 308 -27.68 2.50 -6.21
N ASP A 309 -27.77 3.67 -6.86
CA ASP A 309 -28.98 4.10 -7.56
C ASP A 309 -29.29 3.21 -8.77
N LEU A 310 -28.27 2.74 -9.50
CA LEU A 310 -28.45 1.77 -10.57
C LEU A 310 -29.03 0.45 -10.04
N ASP A 311 -28.45 -0.10 -8.97
CA ASP A 311 -28.93 -1.34 -8.35
C ASP A 311 -30.38 -1.19 -7.88
N LYS A 312 -30.70 -0.07 -7.23
CA LYS A 312 -32.07 0.24 -6.81
C LYS A 312 -33.01 0.34 -8.01
N GLY A 313 -32.60 1.04 -9.06
CA GLY A 313 -33.37 1.17 -10.29
C GLY A 313 -33.67 -0.19 -10.94
N LEU A 314 -32.70 -1.10 -10.93
CA LEU A 314 -32.89 -2.48 -11.42
C LEU A 314 -33.86 -3.29 -10.55
N VAL A 315 -33.83 -3.09 -9.23
CA VAL A 315 -34.79 -3.70 -8.30
C VAL A 315 -36.20 -3.12 -8.47
N ASP A 316 -36.32 -1.82 -8.76
CA ASP A 316 -37.61 -1.17 -8.98
C ASP A 316 -38.28 -1.60 -10.31
N LEU A 317 -37.59 -2.37 -11.17
CA LEU A 317 -38.13 -2.92 -12.43
C LEU A 317 -38.96 -4.21 -12.27
N ILE A 318 -38.90 -4.88 -11.11
CA ILE A 318 -39.64 -6.14 -10.84
C ILE A 318 -40.91 -5.91 -10.02
#